data_AF-A0A950I4L3-F1
#
_entry.id   AF-A0A950I4L3-F1
#
_cell.length_a   1.000
_cell.length_b   1.000
_cell.length_c   1.000
_cell.angle_alpha   90.00
_cell.angle_beta   90.00
_cell.angle_gamma   90.00
#
_symmetry.space_group_name_H-M   'P 1'
#
loop_
_entity.id
_entity.type
_entity.pdbx_description
1 polymer ?
#
loop_
_entity_poly.entity_id
_entity_poly.type
_entity_poly.pdbx_seq_one_letter_code
_entity_poly.pdbx_strand_id
1 'polypeptide(L)' 'MVINQSQELEREACALVKQYRFLMPSPVKSFLRKVAVYLNWQQLQKEL' A
#
# COMPACT_ATOMS: atom_id res chain seq x y z
N MET A 1 15.16 14.90 -1.43
CA MET A 1 14.82 14.09 -0.23
C MET A 1 13.41 13.48 -0.25
N VAL A 2 12.43 14.03 -0.99
CA VAL A 2 11.02 13.55 -0.97
C VAL A 2 10.79 12.17 -1.62
N ILE A 3 11.62 11.78 -2.59
CA ILE A 3 11.45 10.51 -3.34
C ILE A 3 11.68 9.27 -2.45
N ASN A 4 12.63 9.34 -1.51
CA ASN A 4 12.96 8.20 -0.64
C ASN A 4 11.82 7.88 0.36
N GLN A 5 11.20 8.90 0.95
CA GLN A 5 10.13 8.67 1.93
C GLN A 5 8.89 8.01 1.32
N SER A 6 8.54 8.37 0.07
CA SER A 6 7.41 7.74 -0.63
C SER A 6 7.65 6.25 -0.88
N GLN A 7 8.88 5.86 -1.25
CA GLN A 7 9.23 4.46 -1.49
C GLN A 7 9.28 3.63 -0.20
N GLU A 8 9.71 4.21 0.90
CA GLU A 8 9.73 3.55 2.21
C GLU A 8 8.31 3.26 2.71
N LEU A 9 7.42 4.26 2.61
CA LEU A 9 6.01 4.11 2.94
C LEU A 9 5.29 3.08 2.04
N GLU A 10 5.64 3.02 0.75
CA GLU A 10 5.11 1.99 -0.15
C GLU A 10 5.50 0.57 0.31
N ARG A 11 6.75 0.39 0.76
CA ARG A 11 7.25 -0.90 1.28
C ARG A 11 6.54 -1.30 2.57
N GLU A 12 6.38 -0.38 3.51
CA GLU A 12 5.65 -0.62 4.76
C GLU A 12 4.19 -0.99 4.49
N ALA A 13 3.52 -0.27 3.58
CA ALA A 13 2.15 -0.59 3.17
C ALA A 13 2.06 -1.99 2.54
N CYS A 14 3.02 -2.36 1.69
CA CYS A 14 3.07 -3.71 1.11
C CYS A 14 3.26 -4.79 2.18
N ALA A 15 4.12 -4.53 3.19
CA ALA A 15 4.34 -5.46 4.30
C ALA A 15 3.06 -5.68 5.11
N LEU A 16 2.31 -4.60 5.40
CA LEU A 16 1.01 -4.67 6.06
C LEU A 16 0.00 -5.47 5.23
N VAL A 17 -0.06 -5.25 3.92
CA VAL A 17 -0.94 -6.03 3.02
C VAL A 17 -0.61 -7.51 3.07
N LYS A 18 0.66 -7.88 3.08
CA LYS A 18 1.09 -9.28 3.17
C LYS A 18 0.75 -9.91 4.52
N GLN A 19 1.04 -9.20 5.62
CA GLN A 19 0.81 -9.68 6.97
C GLN A 19 -0.68 -9.91 7.25
N TYR A 20 -1.54 -9.00 6.80
CA TYR A 20 -2.97 -9.03 7.10
C TYR A 20 -3.83 -9.53 5.94
N ARG A 21 -3.24 -10.11 4.87
CA ARG A 21 -3.96 -10.46 3.62
C ARG A 21 -5.29 -11.16 3.85
N PHE A 22 -5.36 -12.13 4.76
CA PHE A 22 -6.56 -12.92 5.05
C PHE A 22 -7.54 -12.24 6.02
N LEU A 23 -7.09 -11.26 6.79
CA LEU A 23 -7.86 -10.59 7.85
C LEU A 23 -8.15 -9.11 7.54
N MET A 24 -7.71 -8.62 6.39
CA MET A 24 -7.81 -7.21 6.04
C MET A 24 -9.27 -6.82 5.79
N PRO A 25 -9.84 -5.88 6.55
CA PRO A 25 -11.19 -5.40 6.31
C PRO A 25 -11.30 -4.75 4.92
N SER A 26 -12.42 -4.99 4.21
CA SER A 26 -12.66 -4.43 2.88
C SER A 26 -12.50 -2.90 2.80
N PRO A 27 -12.91 -2.10 3.81
CA PRO A 27 -12.68 -0.66 3.80
C PRO A 27 -11.19 -0.28 3.80
N VAL A 28 -10.36 -1.01 4.54
CA VAL A 28 -8.90 -0.79 4.59
C VAL A 28 -8.29 -1.10 3.23
N LYS A 29 -8.69 -2.22 2.62
CA LYS A 29 -8.23 -2.58 1.27
C LYS A 29 -8.61 -1.51 0.23
N SER A 30 -9.83 -0.99 0.29
CA SER A 30 -10.30 0.08 -0.59
C SER A 30 -9.52 1.38 -0.39
N PHE A 31 -9.26 1.76 0.86
CA PHE A 31 -8.44 2.91 1.20
C PHE A 31 -7.01 2.78 0.66
N LEU A 32 -6.35 1.64 0.91
CA LEU A 32 -4.99 1.39 0.42
C LEU A 32 -4.91 1.42 -1.11
N ARG A 33 -5.95 0.95 -1.82
CA ARG A 33 -6.01 1.03 -3.28
C ARG A 33 -6.07 2.48 -3.77
N LYS A 34 -6.85 3.35 -3.11
CA LYS A 34 -6.90 4.79 -3.44
C LYS A 34 -5.57 5.48 -3.17
N VAL A 35 -4.93 5.17 -2.05
CA VAL A 35 -3.59 5.68 -1.71
C VAL A 35 -2.57 5.25 -2.77
N ALA A 36 -2.60 3.98 -3.16
CA ALA A 36 -1.65 3.45 -4.13
C ALA A 36 -1.77 4.12 -5.51
N VAL A 37 -2.99 4.48 -5.92
CA VAL A 37 -3.23 5.23 -7.16
C VAL A 37 -2.79 6.69 -7.00
N TYR A 38 -3.17 7.36 -5.92
CA TYR A 38 -2.86 8.77 -5.69
C TYR A 38 -1.35 9.05 -5.62
N LEU A 39 -0.59 8.16 -4.96
CA LEU A 39 0.86 8.28 -4.81
C LEU A 39 1.65 7.59 -5.93
N ASN A 40 0.97 7.00 -6.91
CA ASN A 40 1.57 6.21 -8.00
C ASN A 40 2.48 5.06 -7.50
N TRP A 41 2.05 4.39 -6.43
CA TRP A 41 2.72 3.22 -5.85
C TRP A 41 2.40 1.94 -6.62
N GLN A 42 3.31 1.57 -7.51
CA GLN A 42 3.17 0.43 -8.43
C GLN A 42 3.28 -0.93 -7.73
N GLN A 43 4.07 -1.05 -6.66
CA GLN A 43 4.20 -2.29 -5.91
C GLN A 43 2.95 -2.56 -5.08
N LEU A 44 2.43 -1.53 -4.39
CA LEU A 44 1.24 -1.70 -3.57
C LEU A 44 0.00 -2.07 -4.41
N GLN A 45 -0.13 -1.49 -5.61
CA GLN A 45 -1.19 -1.87 -6.56
C GLN A 45 -1.14 -3.35 -6.97
N LYS A 46 0.05 -3.97 -7.03
CA LYS A 46 0.20 -5.40 -7.37
C LYS A 46 -0.16 -6.32 -6.21
N GLU A 47 -0.04 -5.85 -4.96
CA GLU A 47 -0.28 -6.66 -3.76
C GLU A 47 -1.76 -6.69 -3.33
N LEU A 48 -2.58 -5.71 -3.75
CA LEU A 48 -3.98 -5.46 -3.35
C LEU A 48 -5.04 -6.04 -4.30
#